data_AF-A0A0V0J4S9-F1
#
_entry.id   AF-A0A0V0J4S9-F1
#
_cell.length_a   1.000
_cell.length_b   1.000
_cell.length_c   1.000
_cell.angle_alpha   90.00
_cell.angle_beta   90.00
_cell.angle_gamma   90.00
#
_symmetry.space_group_name_H-M   'P 1'
#
loop_
_entity.id
_entity.type
_entity.pdbx_description
1 polymer ?
#
loop_
_entity_poly.entity_id
_entity_poly.type
_entity_poly.pdbx_seq_one_letter_code
_entity_poly.pdbx_strand_id
1 'polypeptide(L)'
;MIAEKMAHLHALPIRATVERFLTETDFVVSEEACVLKHIHRYIELLPPDESPMPENFKAVNILENYGKHKHAYPSEYPSRADLLEEARFLKRILEGAKSPVAFCHNDLLLGNMLISPNQGTPNPPPSPSSTSISTFKPA
;
A
#
# COMPACT_ATOMS: atom_id res chain seq x y z
N MET A 1 -1.87 -15.13 13.79
CA MET A 1 -1.31 -13.76 13.85
C MET A 1 -1.62 -12.92 12.61
N ILE A 2 -0.98 -13.10 11.44
CA ILE A 2 -1.22 -12.24 10.26
C ILE A 2 -2.65 -12.43 9.70
N ALA A 3 -3.05 -13.68 9.45
CA ALA A 3 -4.38 -13.99 8.95
C ALA A 3 -5.50 -13.47 9.86
N GLU A 4 -5.32 -13.53 11.18
CA GLU A 4 -6.26 -12.98 12.16
C GLU A 4 -6.35 -11.44 12.03
N LYS A 5 -5.22 -10.75 11.91
CA LYS A 5 -5.23 -9.29 11.72
C LYS A 5 -5.91 -8.89 10.40
N MET A 6 -5.67 -9.65 9.32
CA MET A 6 -6.36 -9.44 8.05
C MET A 6 -7.85 -9.74 8.13
N ALA A 7 -8.26 -10.79 8.85
CA ALA A 7 -9.66 -11.08 9.08
C ALA A 7 -10.37 -9.95 9.84
N HIS A 8 -9.71 -9.39 10.88
CA HIS A 8 -10.24 -8.21 11.58
C HIS A 8 -10.37 -7.01 10.66
N LEU A 9 -9.36 -6.74 9.82
CA LEU A 9 -9.41 -5.65 8.84
C LEU A 9 -10.58 -5.82 7.87
N HIS A 10 -10.74 -7.02 7.30
CA HIS A 10 -11.81 -7.32 6.34
C HIS A 10 -13.21 -7.29 6.96
N ALA A 11 -13.33 -7.41 8.29
CA ALA A 11 -14.60 -7.31 9.00
C ALA A 11 -15.01 -5.86 9.32
N LEU A 12 -14.14 -4.87 9.07
CA LEU A 12 -14.46 -3.48 9.33
C LEU A 12 -15.52 -2.95 8.33
N PRO A 13 -16.52 -2.19 8.80
CA PRO A 13 -17.47 -1.52 7.93
C PRO A 13 -16.76 -0.45 7.10
N ILE A 14 -16.78 -0.55 5.78
CA ILE A 14 -16.01 0.30 4.86
C ILE A 14 -16.33 1.78 5.11
N ARG A 15 -17.60 2.18 4.96
CA ARG A 15 -18.01 3.59 5.13
C ARG A 15 -17.65 4.16 6.50
N ALA A 16 -18.06 3.50 7.57
CA ALA A 16 -17.81 3.99 8.92
C ALA A 16 -16.30 4.03 9.27
N THR A 17 -15.48 3.16 8.66
CA THR A 17 -14.03 3.19 8.84
C THR A 17 -13.42 4.39 8.10
N VAL A 18 -13.79 4.59 6.83
CA VAL A 18 -13.30 5.73 6.04
C VAL A 18 -13.72 7.05 6.67
N GLU A 19 -15.00 7.19 7.07
CA GLU A 19 -15.53 8.38 7.74
C GLU A 19 -14.90 8.65 9.11
N ARG A 20 -14.29 7.64 9.76
CA ARG A 20 -13.63 7.84 11.05
C ARG A 20 -12.17 8.29 10.90
N PHE A 21 -11.47 7.79 9.89
CA PHE A 21 -10.02 7.92 9.79
C PHE A 21 -9.54 8.82 8.63
N LEU A 22 -10.40 9.12 7.65
CA LEU A 22 -10.06 9.86 6.43
C LEU A 22 -10.93 11.11 6.24
N THR A 23 -11.37 11.75 7.34
CA THR A 23 -12.28 12.91 7.33
C THR A 23 -11.73 14.18 6.69
N GLU A 24 -10.40 14.30 6.57
CA GLU A 24 -9.74 15.53 6.10
C GLU A 24 -9.62 15.62 4.58
N THR A 25 -10.24 14.70 3.85
CA THR A 25 -10.07 14.53 2.42
C THR A 25 -11.42 14.48 1.71
N ASP A 26 -11.55 15.17 0.58
CA ASP A 26 -12.73 15.20 -0.30
C ASP A 26 -12.95 13.84 -1.02
N PHE A 27 -12.80 12.72 -0.32
CA PHE A 27 -13.00 11.40 -0.90
C PHE A 27 -14.48 11.07 -1.01
N VAL A 28 -14.88 10.63 -2.19
CA VAL A 28 -16.17 9.97 -2.39
C VAL A 28 -16.02 8.51 -1.96
N VAL A 29 -16.64 8.15 -0.83
CA VAL A 29 -16.65 6.78 -0.33
C VAL A 29 -17.45 5.88 -1.26
N SER A 30 -16.77 4.90 -1.85
CA SER A 30 -17.38 3.84 -2.67
C SER A 30 -17.19 2.49 -1.99
N GLU A 31 -18.26 1.73 -1.84
CA GLU A 31 -18.24 0.35 -1.32
C GLU A 31 -18.26 -0.70 -2.45
N GLU A 32 -18.02 -0.26 -3.69
CA GLU A 32 -17.86 -1.15 -4.83
C GLU A 32 -16.44 -1.69 -4.90
N ALA A 33 -16.27 -2.88 -5.49
CA ALA A 33 -14.94 -3.43 -5.76
C ALA A 33 -14.11 -2.45 -6.60
N CYS A 34 -12.95 -2.06 -6.08
CA CYS A 34 -12.18 -0.95 -6.64
C CYS A 34 -11.03 -1.41 -7.56
N VAL A 35 -10.61 -2.68 -7.50
CA VAL A 35 -9.40 -3.19 -8.19
C VAL A 35 -9.43 -2.90 -9.69
N LEU A 36 -10.52 -3.27 -10.37
CA LEU A 36 -10.63 -3.07 -11.83
C LEU A 36 -10.67 -1.58 -12.21
N LYS A 37 -11.36 -0.74 -11.43
CA LYS A 37 -11.38 0.71 -11.66
C LYS A 37 -9.97 1.31 -11.61
N HIS A 38 -9.18 0.88 -10.63
CA HIS A 38 -7.80 1.34 -10.49
C HIS A 38 -6.89 0.80 -11.61
N ILE A 39 -7.01 -0.47 -11.99
CA ILE A 39 -6.24 -1.04 -13.11
C ILE A 39 -6.51 -0.26 -14.39
N HIS A 40 -7.78 -0.04 -14.75
CA HIS A 40 -8.13 0.76 -15.94
C HIS A 40 -7.56 2.17 -15.86
N ARG A 41 -7.70 2.83 -14.70
CA ARG A 41 -7.16 4.18 -14.49
C ARG A 41 -5.65 4.23 -14.64
N TYR A 42 -4.92 3.24 -14.10
CA TYR A 42 -3.46 3.20 -14.23
C TYR A 42 -3.01 2.95 -15.67
N ILE A 43 -3.70 2.08 -16.41
CA ILE A 43 -3.43 1.88 -17.85
C ILE A 43 -3.67 3.18 -18.64
N GLU A 44 -4.70 3.96 -18.28
CA GLU A 44 -4.95 5.25 -18.92
C GLU A 44 -3.90 6.32 -18.64
N LEU A 45 -3.24 6.23 -17.49
CA LEU A 45 -2.16 7.13 -17.09
C LEU A 45 -0.81 6.74 -17.69
N LEU A 46 -0.69 5.54 -18.28
CA LEU A 46 0.50 5.18 -19.04
C LEU A 46 0.63 6.08 -20.27
N PRO A 47 1.86 6.46 -20.64
CA PRO A 47 2.09 7.23 -21.85
C PRO A 47 1.61 6.42 -23.07
N PRO A 48 1.16 7.09 -24.14
CA PRO A 48 0.86 6.43 -25.41
C PRO A 48 2.04 5.58 -25.89
N ASP A 49 1.76 4.48 -26.58
CA ASP A 49 2.78 3.54 -27.06
C ASP A 49 3.81 4.21 -28.01
N GLU A 50 3.41 5.30 -28.67
CA GLU A 50 4.25 6.10 -29.57
C GLU A 50 4.84 7.37 -28.92
N SER A 51 4.54 7.63 -27.63
CA SER A 51 5.03 8.81 -26.94
C SER A 51 6.53 8.70 -26.66
N PRO A 52 7.34 9.72 -26.96
CA PRO A 52 8.70 9.75 -26.46
C PRO A 52 8.65 9.74 -24.92
N MET A 53 9.39 8.82 -24.31
CA MET A 53 9.46 8.72 -22.85
C MET A 53 10.06 10.03 -22.29
N PRO A 54 9.47 10.63 -21.23
CA PRO A 54 10.03 11.85 -20.66
C PRO A 54 11.46 11.59 -20.16
N GLU A 55 12.39 12.48 -20.50
CA GLU A 55 13.84 12.39 -20.20
C GLU A 55 14.17 12.13 -18.71
N ASN A 56 13.19 12.37 -17.83
CA ASN A 56 13.29 12.26 -16.38
C ASN A 56 13.00 10.85 -15.85
N PHE A 57 12.50 9.94 -16.68
CA PHE A 57 12.43 8.53 -16.29
C PHE A 57 13.86 7.97 -16.32
N LYS A 58 14.54 8.08 -15.18
CA LYS A 58 15.70 7.24 -14.89
C LYS A 58 15.18 5.81 -14.83
N ALA A 59 15.23 5.12 -15.97
CA ALA A 59 15.22 3.67 -15.98
C ALA A 59 16.26 3.23 -14.95
N VAL A 60 15.77 2.67 -13.84
CA VAL A 60 16.59 2.08 -12.80
C VAL A 60 17.60 1.17 -13.50
N ASN A 61 18.90 1.42 -13.27
CA ASN A 61 20.10 0.82 -13.87
C ASN A 61 19.96 -0.63 -14.40
N ILE A 62 19.23 -0.84 -15.49
CA ILE A 62 19.26 -2.09 -16.28
C ILE A 62 19.85 -1.82 -17.67
N LEU A 63 20.06 -0.55 -18.04
CA LEU A 63 20.38 -0.13 -19.40
C LEU A 63 21.81 0.40 -19.61
N GLU A 64 22.81 0.01 -18.80
CA GLU A 64 24.21 0.42 -19.06
C GLU A 64 24.79 -0.14 -20.38
N ASN A 65 24.09 -1.05 -21.08
CA ASN A 65 24.61 -1.69 -22.30
C ASN A 65 23.88 -1.41 -23.62
N TYR A 66 22.81 -0.61 -23.65
CA TYR A 66 22.12 -0.33 -24.93
C TYR A 66 22.18 1.16 -25.28
N GLY A 67 23.17 1.48 -26.10
CA GLY A 67 23.36 2.81 -26.66
C GLY A 67 22.18 3.29 -27.48
N LYS A 68 22.00 4.62 -27.49
CA LYS A 68 21.33 5.45 -28.50
C LYS A 68 20.12 4.81 -29.23
N HIS A 69 19.05 4.51 -28.52
CA HIS A 69 17.74 4.33 -29.15
C HIS A 69 16.69 5.16 -28.42
N LYS A 70 15.86 5.87 -29.21
CA LYS A 70 14.68 6.61 -28.75
C LYS A 70 13.93 5.75 -27.74
N HIS A 71 13.82 6.27 -26.52
CA HIS A 71 13.25 5.59 -25.37
C HIS A 71 11.76 5.31 -25.62
N ALA A 72 11.47 4.11 -26.11
CA ALA A 72 10.17 3.46 -26.09
C ALA A 72 10.25 2.32 -25.06
N TYR A 73 9.10 1.88 -24.54
CA TYR A 73 9.06 0.62 -23.80
C TYR A 73 9.66 -0.49 -24.68
N PRO A 74 10.46 -1.41 -24.12
CA PRO A 74 10.98 -2.52 -24.91
C PRO A 74 9.81 -3.25 -25.59
N SER A 75 9.98 -3.63 -26.87
CA SER A 75 8.89 -4.22 -27.67
C SER A 75 8.36 -5.55 -27.14
N GLU A 76 9.05 -6.14 -26.17
CA GLU A 76 8.62 -7.31 -25.40
C GLU A 76 7.55 -7.01 -24.35
N TYR A 77 7.33 -5.73 -24.00
CA TYR A 77 6.25 -5.32 -23.11
C TYR A 77 4.93 -5.20 -23.88
N PRO A 78 3.80 -5.57 -23.27
CA PRO A 78 2.48 -5.40 -23.88
C PRO A 78 2.20 -3.92 -24.18
N SER A 79 1.56 -3.66 -25.32
CA SER A 79 1.05 -2.33 -25.63
C SER A 79 -0.07 -1.92 -24.66
N ARG A 80 -0.39 -0.64 -24.60
CA ARG A 80 -1.56 -0.17 -23.85
C ARG A 80 -2.85 -0.86 -24.30
N ALA A 81 -2.98 -1.16 -25.60
CA ALA A 81 -4.11 -1.92 -26.14
C ALA A 81 -4.18 -3.34 -25.57
N ASP A 82 -3.03 -4.03 -25.50
CA ASP A 82 -2.93 -5.37 -24.91
C ASP A 82 -3.29 -5.35 -23.41
N LEU A 83 -2.79 -4.36 -22.65
CA LEU A 83 -3.13 -4.22 -21.23
C LEU A 83 -4.63 -3.99 -21.01
N LEU A 84 -5.30 -3.23 -21.89
CA LEU A 84 -6.75 -3.04 -21.84
C LEU A 84 -7.51 -4.33 -22.16
N GLU A 85 -7.03 -5.12 -23.12
CA GLU A 85 -7.57 -6.44 -23.46
C GLU A 85 -7.52 -7.36 -22.23
N GLU A 86 -6.36 -7.46 -21.60
CA GLU A 86 -6.13 -8.27 -20.39
C GLU A 86 -6.98 -7.78 -19.21
N ALA A 87 -7.13 -6.46 -19.02
CA ALA A 87 -8.01 -5.91 -17.99
C ALA A 87 -9.49 -6.30 -18.20
N ARG A 88 -9.96 -6.30 -19.46
CA ARG A 88 -11.32 -6.79 -19.80
C ARG A 88 -11.45 -8.29 -19.57
N PHE A 89 -10.41 -9.06 -19.87
CA PHE A 89 -10.38 -10.50 -19.58
C PHE A 89 -10.47 -10.77 -18.07
N LEU A 90 -9.63 -10.10 -17.28
CA LEU A 90 -9.66 -10.18 -15.82
C LEU A 90 -11.04 -9.78 -15.26
N LYS A 91 -11.66 -8.73 -15.80
CA LYS A 91 -13.02 -8.33 -15.41
C LYS A 91 -14.03 -9.48 -15.55
N ARG A 92 -14.03 -10.17 -16.69
CA ARG A 92 -14.94 -11.31 -16.93
C ARG A 92 -14.73 -12.44 -15.93
N ILE A 93 -13.48 -12.71 -15.53
CA ILE A 93 -13.17 -13.72 -14.50
C ILE A 93 -13.71 -13.27 -13.14
N LEU A 94 -13.47 -12.00 -12.77
CA LEU A 94 -13.84 -11.48 -11.47
C LEU A 94 -15.36 -11.26 -11.30
N GLU A 95 -16.09 -11.00 -12.39
CA GLU A 95 -17.56 -10.91 -12.36
C GLU A 95 -18.23 -12.22 -11.87
N GLY A 96 -17.60 -13.37 -12.12
CA GLY A 96 -18.08 -14.67 -11.62
C GLY A 96 -17.66 -14.98 -10.18
N ALA A 97 -16.80 -14.16 -9.56
CA ALA A 97 -16.27 -14.43 -8.23
C ALA A 97 -17.32 -14.11 -7.14
N LYS A 98 -17.45 -15.01 -6.16
CA LYS A 98 -18.31 -14.82 -4.98
C LYS A 98 -17.58 -14.16 -3.81
N SER A 99 -16.43 -13.54 -4.06
CA SER A 99 -15.64 -12.90 -3.00
C SER A 99 -16.39 -11.65 -2.51
N PRO A 100 -16.67 -11.54 -1.20
CA PRO A 100 -17.23 -10.32 -0.65
C PRO A 100 -16.30 -9.12 -0.86
N VAL A 101 -16.87 -7.94 -1.08
CA VAL A 101 -16.13 -6.70 -1.01
C VAL A 101 -15.86 -6.39 0.46
N ALA A 102 -14.61 -6.07 0.79
CA ALA A 102 -14.16 -5.82 2.15
C ALA A 102 -13.21 -4.62 2.21
N PHE A 103 -12.99 -4.10 3.41
CA PHE A 103 -11.97 -3.08 3.64
C PHE A 103 -10.58 -3.76 3.60
N CYS A 104 -9.83 -3.53 2.53
CA CYS A 104 -8.58 -4.23 2.25
C CYS A 104 -7.35 -3.33 2.42
N HIS A 105 -6.21 -3.92 2.78
CA HIS A 105 -4.91 -3.23 2.80
C HIS A 105 -4.35 -3.01 1.38
N ASN A 106 -4.62 -3.94 0.46
CA ASN A 106 -4.16 -3.97 -0.94
C ASN A 106 -2.65 -4.07 -1.18
N ASP A 107 -1.80 -3.77 -0.19
CA ASP A 107 -0.33 -3.85 -0.30
C ASP A 107 0.31 -4.61 0.88
N LEU A 108 -0.06 -5.87 1.10
CA LEU A 108 0.39 -6.64 2.27
C LEU A 108 1.74 -7.34 2.04
N LEU A 109 2.78 -6.55 1.77
CA LEU A 109 4.17 -7.01 1.65
C LEU A 109 4.84 -7.17 3.02
N LEU A 110 5.92 -7.96 3.11
CA LEU A 110 6.64 -8.19 4.38
C LEU A 110 7.12 -6.88 5.03
N GLY A 111 7.56 -5.90 4.23
CA GLY A 111 7.99 -4.59 4.71
C GLY A 111 6.88 -3.77 5.38
N ASN A 112 5.61 -4.09 5.11
CA ASN A 112 4.45 -3.44 5.70
C ASN A 112 3.91 -4.18 6.93
N MET A 113 4.58 -5.25 7.38
CA MET A 113 4.20 -6.01 8.58
C MET A 113 5.10 -5.65 9.76
N LEU A 114 4.52 -5.05 10.80
CA LEU A 114 5.23 -4.72 12.03
C LEU A 114 5.12 -5.87 13.03
N ILE A 115 6.26 -6.41 13.46
CA ILE A 115 6.34 -7.41 14.54
C ILE A 115 6.78 -6.70 15.80
N SER A 116 5.83 -6.39 16.68
CA SER A 116 6.16 -5.89 18.01
C SER A 116 6.68 -7.02 18.88
N PRO A 117 7.83 -6.87 19.58
CA PRO A 117 8.25 -7.85 20.56
C PRO A 117 7.21 -7.94 21.67
N ASN A 118 6.88 -9.16 22.12
CA ASN A 118 6.00 -9.38 23.25
C ASN A 118 6.52 -8.58 24.46
N GLN A 119 5.64 -7.86 25.16
CA GLN A 119 5.92 -7.23 26.46
C GLN A 119 6.05 -8.30 27.57
N GLY A 120 6.89 -9.31 27.34
CA GLY A 120 7.15 -10.44 28.24
C GLY A 120 8.49 -10.35 28.95
N THR A 121 9.22 -9.23 28.83
CA THR A 121 10.33 -8.95 29.75
C THR A 121 9.72 -8.43 31.06
N PRO A 122 9.91 -9.12 32.21
CA PRO A 122 9.55 -8.55 33.50
C PRO A 122 10.24 -7.20 33.60
N ASN A 123 9.49 -6.16 34.02
CA ASN A 123 10.11 -4.89 34.36
C ASN A 123 11.30 -5.17 35.29
N PRO A 124 12.51 -4.64 35.02
CA PRO A 124 13.57 -4.71 36.00
C PRO A 124 13.03 -4.07 37.30
N PRO A 125 13.34 -4.65 38.48
CA PRO A 125 12.84 -4.13 39.74
C PRO A 125 13.20 -2.64 39.86
N PRO A 126 12.32 -1.81 40.47
CA PRO A 126 12.60 -0.40 40.63
C PRO A 126 13.96 -0.24 41.32
N SER A 127 14.86 0.49 40.66
CA SER A 127 16.14 0.90 41.24
C SER A 127 15.87 1.59 42.58
N PRO A 128 16.61 1.27 43.66
CA PRO A 128 16.39 1.88 44.95
C PRO A 128 16.51 3.39 44.81
N SER A 129 15.41 4.06 45.18
CA SER A 129 15.30 5.51 45.27
C SER A 129 16.51 6.08 45.99
N SER A 130 17.26 6.95 45.31
CA SER A 130 18.21 7.83 45.95
C SER A 130 17.45 8.74 46.90
N THR A 131 17.48 8.39 48.19
CA THR A 131 17.03 9.22 49.31
C THR A 131 17.70 10.58 49.19
N SER A 132 16.96 11.60 48.76
CA SER A 132 17.41 12.99 48.87
C SER A 132 17.43 13.34 50.35
N ILE A 133 18.63 13.50 50.90
CA ILE A 133 18.87 14.04 52.23
C ILE A 133 18.35 15.48 52.25
N SER A 134 17.22 15.68 52.93
CA SER A 134 16.73 17.00 53.31
C SER A 134 17.62 17.56 54.42
N THR A 135 18.50 18.50 54.09
CA THR A 135 19.24 19.28 55.08
C THR A 135 18.30 20.26 55.76
N PHE A 136 17.95 19.94 57.01
CA PHE A 136 17.39 20.86 57.99
C PHE A 136 18.39 22.00 58.27
N LYS A 137 17.92 23.25 58.25
CA LYS A 137 18.64 24.41 58.79
C LYS A 137 17.86 24.90 60.03
N PRO A 138 18.47 25.00 61.22
CA PRO A 138 17.76 25.37 62.43
C PRO A 138 17.79 26.87 62.72
N ALA A 139 16.70 27.29 63.38
CA ALA A 139 16.37 28.52 64.12
C ALA A 139 16.51 29.87 63.39
#